data_AF-A0A970PAQ2-F1
#
_entry.id   AF-A0A970PAQ2-F1
#
_cell.length_a   1.000
_cell.length_b   1.000
_cell.length_c   1.000
_cell.angle_alpha   90.00
_cell.angle_beta   90.00
_cell.angle_gamma   90.00
#
_symmetry.space_group_name_H-M   'P 1'
#
loop_
_entity.id
_entity.type
_entity.pdbx_description
1 polymer ?
#
loop_
_entity_poly.entity_id
_entity_poly.type
_entity_poly.pdbx_seq_one_letter_code
_entity_poly.pdbx_strand_id
1 'polypeptide(L)'
;LDPRFLGGMREAVEEMRGIRPGPFPHHLRAEVYDFYLEEIRRYDADLPVFLCTESPQMWRQFAPRLGFGPRDYPCGCGPQCPPGTTRVTEPLMPEDCDDLFAVGS
;
A
#
# COMPACT_ATOMS: atom_id res chain seq x y z
N LEU A 1 -12.01 19.66 -2.74
CA LEU A 1 -12.07 18.23 -2.35
C LEU A 1 -13.53 17.83 -2.34
N ASP A 2 -13.87 16.61 -2.78
CA ASP A 2 -15.24 16.10 -2.77
C ASP A 2 -15.86 16.21 -1.35
N PRO A 3 -17.09 16.73 -1.19
CA PRO A 3 -17.73 16.92 0.11
C PRO A 3 -17.82 15.67 0.97
N ARG A 4 -17.99 14.48 0.38
CA ARG A 4 -18.06 13.21 1.11
C ARG A 4 -16.73 12.87 1.76
N PHE A 5 -15.63 13.08 1.03
CA PHE A 5 -14.29 12.86 1.55
C PHE A 5 -13.94 13.87 2.65
N LEU A 6 -14.35 15.12 2.49
CA LEU A 6 -14.22 16.14 3.56
C LEU A 6 -15.03 15.76 4.80
N GLY A 7 -16.26 15.25 4.64
CA GLY A 7 -17.09 14.76 5.72
C GLY A 7 -16.43 13.59 6.47
N GLY A 8 -16.01 12.56 5.73
CA GLY A 8 -15.37 11.39 6.33
C GLY A 8 -14.04 11.71 7.03
N MET A 9 -13.25 12.66 6.53
CA MET A 9 -12.08 13.15 7.27
C MET A 9 -12.45 13.77 8.62
N ARG A 10 -13.52 14.58 8.66
CA ARG A 10 -13.96 15.27 9.89
C ARG A 10 -14.50 14.28 10.91
N GLU A 11 -15.25 13.29 10.45
CA GLU A 11 -15.81 12.23 11.29
C GLU A 11 -14.72 11.33 11.87
N ALA A 12 -13.66 11.06 11.11
CA ALA A 12 -12.57 10.17 11.52
C ALA A 12 -11.41 10.87 12.27
N VAL A 13 -11.55 12.15 12.66
CA VAL A 13 -10.45 12.92 13.29
C VAL A 13 -9.83 12.21 14.48
N GLU A 14 -10.65 11.67 15.39
CA GLU A 14 -10.14 10.99 16.58
C GLU A 14 -9.60 9.59 16.26
N GLU A 15 -10.23 8.84 15.36
CA GLU A 15 -9.74 7.54 14.88
C GLU A 15 -8.35 7.67 14.23
N MET A 16 -8.17 8.69 13.41
CA MET A 16 -6.96 8.89 12.61
C MET A 16 -5.88 9.69 13.33
N ARG A 17 -6.12 10.13 14.56
CA ARG A 17 -5.15 10.92 15.34
C ARG A 17 -3.89 10.11 15.58
N GLY A 18 -2.76 10.57 15.03
CA GLY A 18 -1.46 9.89 15.16
C GLY A 18 -1.27 8.70 14.23
N ILE A 19 -2.27 8.34 13.42
CA ILE A 19 -2.14 7.31 12.39
C ILE A 19 -1.46 7.93 11.17
N ARG A 20 -0.24 7.45 10.85
CA ARG A 20 0.60 8.00 9.77
C ARG A 20 -0.11 8.14 8.42
N PRO A 21 -0.85 7.13 7.90
CA PRO A 21 -1.58 7.25 6.64
C PRO A 21 -2.87 8.10 6.72
N GLY A 22 -3.17 8.71 7.86
CA GLY A 22 -4.24 9.70 7.97
C GLY A 22 -4.05 10.86 6.97
N PRO A 23 -5.10 11.68 6.74
CA PRO A 23 -6.26 11.87 7.62
C PRO A 23 -7.51 11.08 7.24
N PHE A 24 -7.49 10.33 6.13
CA PHE A 24 -8.67 9.59 5.68
C PHE A 24 -8.76 8.22 6.39
N PRO A 25 -9.96 7.80 6.84
CA PRO A 25 -10.17 6.45 7.35
C PRO A 25 -9.91 5.41 6.24
N HIS A 26 -9.68 4.17 6.66
CA HIS A 26 -9.27 3.07 5.77
C HIS A 26 -10.12 2.94 4.50
N HIS A 27 -11.44 2.92 4.64
CA HIS A 27 -12.34 2.70 3.51
C HIS A 27 -12.27 3.80 2.45
N LEU A 28 -12.05 5.07 2.84
CA LEU A 28 -11.90 6.18 1.88
C LEU A 28 -10.56 6.12 1.16
N ARG A 29 -9.48 5.73 1.85
CA ARG A 29 -8.17 5.52 1.20
C ARG A 29 -8.23 4.37 0.21
N ALA A 30 -8.85 3.25 0.61
CA ALA A 30 -9.07 2.10 -0.26
C ALA A 30 -9.84 2.48 -1.53
N GLU A 31 -10.92 3.26 -1.41
CA GLU A 31 -11.69 3.70 -2.57
C GLU A 31 -10.86 4.50 -3.57
N VAL A 32 -10.02 5.43 -3.07
CA VAL A 32 -9.12 6.22 -3.93
C VAL A 32 -8.11 5.31 -4.64
N TYR A 33 -7.52 4.35 -3.93
CA TYR A 33 -6.57 3.41 -4.52
C TYR A 33 -7.23 2.46 -5.52
N ASP A 34 -8.44 1.97 -5.25
CA ASP A 34 -9.20 1.13 -6.16
C ASP A 34 -9.48 1.87 -7.47
N PHE A 35 -9.97 3.12 -7.37
CA PHE A 35 -10.22 3.97 -8.53
C PHE A 35 -8.94 4.16 -9.36
N TYR A 36 -7.84 4.59 -8.74
CA TYR A 36 -6.60 4.81 -9.48
C TYR A 36 -6.04 3.54 -10.12
N LEU A 37 -6.10 2.43 -9.41
CA LEU A 37 -5.62 1.16 -9.94
C LEU A 37 -6.47 0.69 -11.11
N GLU A 38 -7.80 0.86 -11.04
CA GLU A 38 -8.69 0.58 -12.18
C GLU A 38 -8.38 1.47 -13.38
N GLU A 39 -8.23 2.79 -13.18
CA GLU A 39 -7.89 3.71 -14.27
C GLU A 39 -6.53 3.36 -14.88
N ILE A 40 -5.50 3.11 -14.08
CA ILE A 40 -4.17 2.70 -14.57
C ILE A 40 -4.28 1.43 -15.40
N ARG A 41 -4.99 0.41 -14.91
CA ARG A 41 -5.13 -0.89 -15.59
C ARG A 41 -5.92 -0.81 -16.89
N ARG A 42 -6.74 0.23 -17.11
CA ARG A 42 -7.38 0.49 -18.41
C ARG A 42 -6.38 0.94 -19.48
N TYR A 43 -5.28 1.57 -19.08
CA TYR A 43 -4.25 2.06 -20.00
C TYR A 43 -3.05 1.12 -20.10
N ASP A 44 -2.59 0.58 -18.97
CA ASP A 44 -1.46 -0.33 -18.89
C ASP A 44 -1.68 -1.37 -17.76
N ALA A 45 -1.94 -2.61 -18.17
CA ALA A 45 -2.17 -3.72 -17.26
C ALA A 45 -0.89 -4.16 -16.53
N ASP A 46 0.28 -3.96 -17.14
CA ASP A 46 1.56 -4.50 -16.69
C ASP A 46 2.38 -3.47 -15.91
N LEU A 47 2.00 -2.19 -15.93
CA LEU A 47 2.66 -1.13 -15.16
C LEU A 47 2.72 -1.48 -13.66
N PRO A 48 3.92 -1.57 -13.05
CA PRO A 48 4.02 -1.83 -11.61
C PRO A 48 3.50 -0.65 -10.79
N VAL A 49 2.65 -0.94 -9.80
CA VAL A 49 2.09 0.03 -8.85
C VAL A 49 2.34 -0.49 -7.43
N PHE A 50 2.67 0.39 -6.50
CA PHE A 50 2.87 0.05 -5.09
C PHE A 50 2.26 1.11 -4.17
N LEU A 51 2.04 0.78 -2.90
CA LEU A 51 1.52 1.71 -1.90
C LEU A 51 2.66 2.29 -1.05
N CYS A 52 2.80 3.61 -1.04
CA CYS A 52 3.81 4.28 -0.21
C CYS A 52 3.25 4.60 1.18
N THR A 53 4.04 4.39 2.24
CA THR A 53 3.72 4.79 3.63
C THR A 53 2.38 4.30 4.18
N GLU A 54 1.88 3.19 3.66
CA GLU A 54 0.56 2.66 4.03
C GLU A 54 0.56 1.69 5.21
N SER A 55 -0.64 1.42 5.73
CA SER A 55 -0.85 0.46 6.81
C SER A 55 -0.70 -1.00 6.34
N PRO A 56 -0.35 -1.92 7.25
CA PRO A 56 -0.41 -3.37 7.00
C PRO A 56 -1.74 -3.83 6.42
N GLN A 57 -2.85 -3.34 6.97
CA GLN A 57 -4.20 -3.72 6.53
C GLN A 57 -4.45 -3.32 5.08
N MET A 58 -3.96 -2.15 4.65
CA MET A 58 -4.09 -1.72 3.26
C MET A 58 -3.26 -2.60 2.33
N TRP A 59 -2.04 -2.94 2.73
CA TRP A 59 -1.22 -3.88 1.99
C TRP A 59 -1.90 -5.25 1.85
N ARG A 60 -2.50 -5.81 2.92
CA ARG A 60 -3.24 -7.09 2.83
C ARG A 60 -4.37 -7.01 1.82
N GLN A 61 -5.13 -5.92 1.84
CA GLN A 61 -6.25 -5.72 0.92
C GLN A 61 -5.80 -5.63 -0.54
N PHE A 62 -4.68 -4.94 -0.81
CA PHE A 62 -4.28 -4.61 -2.19
C PHE A 62 -3.23 -5.54 -2.79
N ALA A 63 -2.45 -6.28 -1.98
CA ALA A 63 -1.38 -7.15 -2.48
C ALA A 63 -1.81 -8.08 -3.63
N PRO A 64 -2.99 -8.74 -3.60
CA PRO A 64 -3.44 -9.56 -4.73
C PRO A 64 -3.61 -8.80 -6.05
N ARG A 65 -3.92 -7.49 -5.98
CA ARG A 65 -4.11 -6.62 -7.15
C ARG A 65 -2.80 -5.97 -7.61
N LEU A 66 -1.84 -5.79 -6.71
CA LEU A 66 -0.54 -5.17 -7.00
C LEU A 66 0.48 -6.20 -7.51
N GLY A 67 0.34 -7.47 -7.14
CA GLY A 67 1.27 -8.54 -7.51
C GLY A 67 2.56 -8.56 -6.66
N PHE A 68 2.67 -7.67 -5.68
CA PHE A 68 3.80 -7.55 -4.76
C PHE A 68 3.29 -7.34 -3.34
N GLY A 69 4.07 -7.78 -2.36
CA GLY A 69 3.88 -7.51 -0.96
C GLY A 69 4.86 -6.45 -0.42
N PRO A 70 4.80 -6.16 0.88
CA PRO A 70 5.76 -5.26 1.53
C PRO A 70 7.23 -5.74 1.46
N ARG A 71 7.51 -7.00 1.09
CA ARG A 71 8.89 -7.54 1.00
C ARG A 71 9.54 -7.42 -0.38
N ASP A 72 8.75 -7.15 -1.43
CA ASP A 72 9.24 -7.22 -2.82
C ASP A 72 8.67 -6.13 -3.74
N TYR A 73 8.09 -5.06 -3.18
CA TYR A 73 7.55 -3.96 -3.98
C TYR A 73 8.63 -3.18 -4.76
N PRO A 74 8.35 -2.78 -6.02
CA PRO A 74 9.33 -2.16 -6.91
C PRO A 74 9.42 -0.63 -6.73
N CYS A 75 9.75 -0.15 -5.52
CA CYS A 75 10.03 1.27 -5.26
C CYS A 75 11.55 1.52 -5.20
N GLY A 76 11.95 2.77 -5.48
CA GLY A 76 13.27 3.31 -5.11
C GLY A 76 13.64 3.13 -3.63
N CYS A 77 12.62 3.03 -2.80
CA CYS A 77 12.62 2.83 -1.36
C CYS A 77 12.37 1.38 -0.95
N GLY A 78 12.26 0.48 -1.93
CA GLY A 78 11.94 -0.93 -1.73
C GLY A 78 13.11 -1.71 -1.15
N PRO A 79 12.83 -2.80 -0.40
CA PRO A 79 13.87 -3.64 0.20
C PRO A 79 14.80 -4.31 -0.82
N GLN A 80 14.41 -4.36 -2.10
CA GLN A 80 15.19 -4.96 -3.19
C GLN A 80 15.64 -3.92 -4.24
N CYS A 81 15.59 -2.63 -3.93
CA CYS A 81 15.74 -1.58 -4.94
C CYS A 81 17.11 -1.52 -5.66
N PRO A 82 18.26 -1.60 -4.99
CA PRO A 82 19.51 -1.30 -5.69
C PRO A 82 19.95 -2.51 -6.55
N PRO A 83 20.24 -2.31 -7.84
CA PRO A 83 20.80 -3.37 -8.68
C PRO A 83 22.14 -3.86 -8.11
N GLY A 84 22.33 -5.18 -8.00
CA GLY A 84 23.59 -5.78 -7.55
C GLY A 84 23.83 -5.76 -6.04
N THR A 85 22.86 -5.35 -5.22
CA THR A 85 22.98 -5.47 -3.76
C THR A 85 22.59 -6.85 -3.25
N THR A 86 23.16 -7.23 -2.10
CA THR A 86 22.81 -8.46 -1.39
C THR A 86 21.30 -8.51 -1.12
N ARG A 87 20.65 -9.57 -1.62
CA ARG A 87 19.25 -9.85 -1.32
C ARG A 87 19.11 -10.02 0.19
N VAL A 88 18.31 -9.16 0.82
CA VAL A 88 17.93 -9.34 2.23
C VAL A 88 16.97 -10.53 2.29
N THR A 89 17.43 -11.66 2.82
CA THR A 89 16.65 -12.89 2.94
C THR A 89 15.58 -12.79 4.02
N GLU A 90 15.82 -11.98 5.05
CA GLU A 90 14.93 -11.75 6.18
C GLU A 90 14.78 -10.23 6.42
N PRO A 91 13.97 -9.52 5.62
CA PRO A 91 13.71 -8.10 5.86
C PRO A 91 12.98 -7.91 7.19
N LEU A 92 13.37 -6.89 7.96
CA LEU A 92 12.65 -6.49 9.18
C LEU A 92 11.23 -6.05 8.79
N MET A 93 10.23 -6.75 9.31
CA MET A 93 8.82 -6.52 8.99
C MET A 93 8.12 -5.74 10.09
N PRO A 94 7.11 -4.92 9.75
CA PRO A 94 6.04 -4.60 10.69
C PRO A 94 5.35 -5.90 11.13
N GLU A 95 4.97 -5.98 12.41
CA GLU A 95 4.15 -7.08 12.94
C GLU A 95 2.89 -7.29 12.07
N ASP A 96 2.43 -8.54 11.95
CA ASP A 96 1.23 -8.94 11.20
C ASP A 96 1.29 -8.75 9.65
N CYS A 97 2.48 -8.79 9.06
CA CYS A 97 2.69 -8.76 7.59
C CYS A 97 3.40 -10.02 7.05
N ASP A 98 3.52 -11.07 7.86
CA ASP A 98 4.33 -12.26 7.52
C ASP A 98 3.73 -13.12 6.40
N ASP A 99 2.44 -12.96 6.11
CA ASP A 99 1.66 -13.65 5.08
C ASP A 99 1.61 -12.89 3.74
N LEU A 100 2.17 -11.68 3.66
CA LEU A 100 2.21 -10.84 2.46
C LEU A 100 3.58 -10.96 1.77
N PHE A 101 3.58 -11.36 0.50
CA PHE A 101 4.69 -12.04 -0.20
C PHE A 101 6.10 -11.43 -0.03
N ALA A 102 7.21 -12.19 0.03
CA ALA A 102 7.41 -13.63 -0.22
C ALA A 102 8.23 -14.41 0.85
N VAL A 103 7.80 -15.65 1.10
CA VAL A 103 8.65 -16.86 1.14
C VAL A 103 8.13 -17.79 0.03
N GLY A 104 8.97 -18.07 -0.98
CA GLY A 104 8.68 -19.03 -2.05
C GLY A 104 8.23 -18.43 -3.39
N SER A 105 9.17 -17.82 -4.12
CA SER A 105 9.16 -17.75 -5.59
C SER A 105 10.38 -18.47 -6.14
#